data_AF-A0A920IP49-F1
#
_entry.id   AF-A0A920IP49-F1
#
_cell.length_a   1.000
_cell.length_b   1.000
_cell.length_c   1.000
_cell.angle_alpha   90.00
_cell.angle_beta   90.00
_cell.angle_gamma   90.00
#
_symmetry.space_group_name_H-M   'P 1'
#
loop_
_entity.id
_entity.type
_entity.pdbx_description
1 polymer ?
#
loop_
_entity_poly.entity_id
_entity_poly.type
_entity_poly.pdbx_seq_one_letter_code
_entity_poly.pdbx_strand_id
1 'polypeptide(L)' 'MQDFYGDGSGWNDEQLVDTDVSPITWRKLASRCNGASRLGVGVTGSVKASSLRLRDVSEARHPDTL' A
#
# COMPACT_ATOMS: atom_id res chain seq x y z
N MET A 1 -3.74 -9.28 5.49
CA MET A 1 -3.91 -8.69 4.14
C MET A 1 -2.62 -8.10 3.59
N GLN A 2 -1.81 -7.38 4.39
CA GLN A 2 -0.58 -6.76 3.91
C GLN A 2 0.45 -7.79 3.40
N ASP A 3 0.54 -8.97 4.01
CA ASP A 3 1.49 -10.02 3.61
C ASP A 3 1.12 -10.69 2.28
N PHE A 4 -0.16 -10.71 1.92
CA PHE A 4 -0.65 -11.34 0.68
C PHE A 4 -0.51 -10.44 -0.55
N TYR A 5 -0.66 -9.12 -0.38
CA TYR A 5 -0.56 -8.13 -1.48
C TYR A 5 0.76 -7.35 -1.49
N GLY A 6 1.57 -7.49 -0.44
CA GLY A 6 2.71 -6.61 -0.16
C GLY A 6 3.90 -6.79 -1.11
N ASP A 7 4.11 -8.00 -1.60
CA ASP A 7 5.15 -8.33 -2.58
C ASP A 7 4.68 -8.24 -4.04
N GLY A 8 3.39 -7.98 -4.25
CA GLY A 8 2.78 -7.88 -5.57
C GLY A 8 2.11 -9.17 -6.07
N SER A 9 2.43 -10.33 -5.50
CA SER A 9 1.94 -11.64 -5.99
C SER A 9 0.42 -11.78 -5.89
N GLY A 10 -0.15 -11.36 -4.77
CA GLY A 10 -1.61 -11.41 -4.55
C GLY A 10 -2.44 -10.57 -5.51
N TRP A 11 -1.86 -9.60 -6.23
CA TRP A 11 -2.60 -8.86 -7.27
C TRP A 11 -2.79 -9.68 -8.55
N ASN A 12 -1.98 -10.72 -8.76
CA ASN A 12 -2.08 -11.62 -9.89
C ASN A 12 -2.73 -12.96 -9.51
N ASP A 13 -2.43 -13.44 -8.30
CA ASP A 13 -2.81 -14.79 -7.85
C ASP A 13 -4.13 -14.80 -7.05
N GLU A 14 -4.80 -13.65 -6.92
CA GLU A 14 -6.12 -13.58 -6.27
C GLU A 14 -7.17 -14.38 -7.07
N GLN A 15 -7.81 -15.35 -6.39
CA GLN A 15 -8.95 -16.08 -6.94
C GLN A 15 -10.25 -15.39 -6.53
N LEU A 16 -10.74 -14.52 -7.42
CA LEU A 16 -11.94 -13.73 -7.21
C LEU A 16 -13.20 -14.56 -7.46
N VAL A 17 -14.24 -14.28 -6.67
CA VAL A 17 -15.54 -14.94 -6.74
C VAL A 17 -16.67 -13.93 -6.97
N ASP A 18 -17.92 -14.38 -7.11
CA ASP A 18 -19.05 -13.53 -7.48
C ASP A 18 -19.27 -12.32 -6.54
N THR A 19 -18.94 -12.46 -5.24
CA THR A 19 -19.02 -11.35 -4.27
C THR A 19 -17.98 -10.25 -4.52
N ASP A 20 -16.90 -10.54 -5.25
CA ASP A 20 -15.82 -9.59 -5.55
C ASP A 20 -16.15 -8.63 -6.71
N VAL A 21 -17.39 -8.68 -7.22
CA VAL A 21 -17.87 -7.70 -8.19
C VAL A 21 -17.69 -6.25 -7.72
N SER A 22 -17.81 -6.01 -6.42
CA SER A 22 -17.66 -4.68 -5.81
C SER A 22 -16.22 -4.15 -5.89
N PRO A 23 -15.19 -4.84 -5.34
CA PRO A 23 -13.80 -4.39 -5.46
C PRO A 23 -13.31 -4.36 -6.91
N ILE A 24 -13.75 -5.28 -7.79
CA ILE A 24 -13.39 -5.27 -9.22
C ILE A 24 -13.93 -4.00 -9.89
N THR A 25 -15.21 -3.68 -9.66
CA THR A 25 -15.84 -2.48 -10.25
C THR A 25 -15.15 -1.22 -9.79
N TRP A 26 -14.83 -1.12 -8.50
CA TRP A 26 -14.10 0.01 -7.95
C TRP A 26 -12.73 0.19 -8.62
N ARG A 27 -11.92 -0.87 -8.71
CA ARG A 27 -10.59 -0.80 -9.33
C ARG A 27 -10.67 -0.36 -10.80
N LYS A 28 -11.66 -0.85 -11.55
CA LYS A 28 -11.88 -0.43 -12.96
C LYS A 28 -12.21 1.05 -13.08
N LEU A 29 -13.07 1.57 -12.21
CA LEU A 29 -13.43 3.00 -12.19
C LEU A 29 -12.23 3.86 -11.76
N ALA A 30 -11.57 3.48 -10.67
CA ALA A 30 -10.40 4.19 -10.16
C ALA A 30 -9.29 4.31 -11.22
N SER A 31 -8.98 3.23 -11.95
CA SER A 31 -7.95 3.27 -13.00
C SER A 31 -8.31 4.12 -14.21
N ARG A 32 -9.61 4.34 -14.47
CA ARG A 32 -10.07 5.18 -15.59
C ARG A 32 -10.13 6.66 -15.22
N CYS A 33 -10.51 6.94 -13.98
CA CYS A 33 -10.84 8.29 -13.54
C CYS A 33 -9.72 8.94 -12.72
N ASN A 34 -8.79 8.16 -12.16
CA ASN A 34 -7.75 8.67 -11.29
C ASN A 34 -6.37 8.53 -11.95
N GLY A 35 -5.56 9.59 -11.83
CA GLY A 35 -4.14 9.51 -12.14
C GLY A 35 -3.38 8.75 -11.05
N ALA A 36 -2.30 8.07 -11.42
CA ALA A 36 -1.39 7.44 -10.47
C ALA A 36 -0.41 8.48 -9.90
N SER A 37 -0.36 8.61 -8.58
CA SER A 37 0.64 9.43 -7.90
C SER A 37 2.03 8.78 -8.01
N ARG A 38 3.05 9.60 -8.30
CA ARG A 38 4.44 9.12 -8.33
C ARG A 38 4.88 8.73 -6.92
N LEU A 39 5.73 7.72 -6.83
CA LEU A 39 6.41 7.36 -5.58
C LEU A 39 7.19 8.59 -5.09
N GLY A 40 7.00 8.95 -3.82
CA GLY A 40 7.74 10.04 -3.19
C GLY A 40 9.22 9.68 -3.09
N VAL A 41 10.09 10.49 -3.70
CA VAL A 41 11.55 10.35 -3.63
C VAL A 41 12.09 11.37 -2.63
N GLY A 42 12.89 10.91 -1.66
CA GLY A 42 13.53 11.80 -0.67
C GLY A 42 12.60 12.35 0.43
N VAL A 43 11.33 11.94 0.45
CA VAL A 43 10.36 12.30 1.50
C VAL A 43 10.31 11.25 2.61
N THR A 44 9.85 11.63 3.79
CA THR A 44 9.59 10.70 4.89
C THR A 44 8.70 9.54 4.43
N GLY A 45 9.13 8.30 4.67
CA GLY A 45 8.43 7.09 4.19
C GLY A 45 8.90 6.58 2.83
N SER A 46 9.74 7.32 2.10
CA SER A 46 10.37 6.86 0.84
C SER A 46 11.27 5.64 1.06
N VAL A 47 12.01 5.63 2.18
CA VAL A 47 12.81 4.47 2.62
C VAL A 47 12.23 3.92 3.92
N LYS A 48 11.56 2.78 3.83
CA LYS A 48 10.91 2.10 4.96
C LYS A 48 11.91 1.53 5.98
N ALA A 49 13.13 1.22 5.56
CA ALA A 49 14.20 0.69 6.41
C ALA A 49 15.20 1.78 6.89
N SER A 50 14.75 3.03 6.99
CA SER A 50 15.60 4.12 7.46
C SER A 50 15.85 4.04 8.98
N SER A 51 17.05 4.45 9.42
CA SER A 51 17.42 4.48 10.84
C SER A 51 16.52 5.38 11.69
N LEU A 52 16.00 6.46 11.10
CA LEU A 52 15.02 7.34 11.74
C LEU A 52 13.72 6.59 12.05
N ARG A 53 13.22 5.77 11.11
CA ARG A 53 12.02 4.96 11.34
C ARG A 53 12.25 3.87 12.37
N LEU A 54 13.45 3.26 12.40
CA LEU A 54 13.81 2.28 13.41
C LEU A 54 13.86 2.90 14.82
N ARG A 55 14.41 4.12 14.94
CA ARG A 55 14.37 4.90 16.19
C ARG A 55 12.95 5.16 16.65
N ASP A 56 12.08 5.63 15.75
CA ASP A 56 10.69 5.93 16.09
C ASP A 56 9.93 4.69 16.56
N VAL A 57 10.16 3.52 15.93
CA VAL A 57 9.61 2.23 16.40
C VAL A 57 10.15 1.85 17.78
N SER A 58 11.44 2.11 18.04
CA SER A 58 12.07 1.81 19.33
C SER A 58 11.56 2.72 20.46
N GLU A 59 11.15 3.95 20.12
CA GLU A 59 10.47 4.90 21.00
C GLU A 59 8.95 4.64 21.11
N ALA A 60 8.44 3.54 20.54
CA ALA A 60 7.02 3.20 20.48
C ALA A 60 6.14 4.27 19.79
N ARG A 61 6.72 5.11 18.91
CA ARG A 61 5.97 6.05 18.09
C ARG A 61 5.34 5.31 16.90
N HIS A 62 4.02 5.44 16.76
CA HIS A 62 3.30 4.79 15.69
C HIS A 62 3.51 5.54 14.36
N PRO A 63 3.58 4.85 13.21
CA PRO A 63 3.79 5.47 11.89
C PRO A 63 2.80 6.56 11.50
N ASP A 64 1.67 6.70 12.21
CA ASP A 64 0.60 7.67 11.95
C ASP A 64 0.69 8.93 12.84
N THR A 65 1.67 9.02 13.75
CA THR A 65 1.82 10.14 14.71
C THR A 65 2.75 11.26 14.24
N LEU A 66 2.88 11.46 12.92
CA LEU A 66 3.68 12.52 12.29
C LEU A 66 2.85 13.36 11.31
#